data_AF-A0A8C9LER2-F1
#
_entry.id   AF-A0A8C9LER2-F1
#
_cell.length_a   1.000
_cell.length_b   1.000
_cell.length_c   1.000
_cell.angle_alpha   90.00
_cell.angle_beta   90.00
_cell.angle_gamma   90.00
#
_symmetry.space_group_name_H-M   'P 1'
#
loop_
_entity.id
_entity.type
_entity.pdbx_description
1 polymer ?
#
loop_
_entity_poly.entity_id
_entity_poly.type
_entity_poly.pdbx_seq_one_letter_code
_entity_poly.pdbx_strand_id
1 'polypeptide(L)'
;MSQQFIHRHIHLCFKADFFASSAVNIGTDMLELDCHLTKDEQVVVSHDENLKRSTGVDVNISDLKYSELPPYLCKLDVTFQKESQSEGKDNRIPLLKEVFEAFPQTPVNIDIKVNNNVLIRKVSELVSQYKREHLTVWGNVNYEVVSKCLKEVRVDPAERCSCPLVAV
;
A
#
# COMPACT_ATOMS: atom_id res chain seq x y z
N MET A 1 -9.58 18.30 -16.20
CA MET A 1 -9.99 17.71 -14.92
C MET A 1 -8.72 17.21 -14.26
N SER A 2 -8.31 17.87 -13.18
CA SER A 2 -7.07 17.56 -12.46
C SER A 2 -7.24 16.27 -11.67
N GLN A 3 -6.49 15.21 -12.04
CA GLN A 3 -6.34 14.03 -11.20
C GLN A 3 -5.67 14.45 -9.90
N GLN A 4 -6.40 14.44 -8.79
CA GLN A 4 -5.85 14.66 -7.47
C GLN A 4 -5.41 13.31 -6.91
N PHE A 5 -4.09 13.07 -6.94
CA PHE A 5 -3.46 11.96 -6.24
C PHE A 5 -3.40 12.30 -4.75
N ILE A 6 -3.77 11.35 -3.87
CA ILE A 6 -3.29 11.40 -2.49
C ILE A 6 -1.81 11.07 -2.57
N HIS A 7 -0.97 12.09 -2.73
CA HIS A 7 0.46 11.96 -2.56
C HIS A 7 0.69 11.61 -1.09
N ARG A 8 1.16 10.42 -0.71
CA ARG A 8 1.82 10.07 0.57
C ARG A 8 1.15 10.49 1.88
N HIS A 9 -0.16 10.69 1.92
CA HIS A 9 -0.79 11.43 3.03
C HIS A 9 -1.61 10.59 4.02
N ILE A 10 -1.41 9.27 4.10
CA ILE A 10 -2.08 8.48 5.15
C ILE A 10 -1.15 7.45 5.77
N HIS A 11 -0.66 7.77 6.97
CA HIS A 11 -0.19 6.75 7.92
C HIS A 11 -1.43 5.96 8.36
N LEU A 12 -1.48 4.67 7.99
CA LEU A 12 -2.66 3.81 8.15
C LEU A 12 -2.91 3.46 9.62
N CYS A 13 -3.57 4.36 10.35
CA CYS A 13 -4.27 4.03 11.60
C CYS A 13 -5.66 3.51 11.21
N PHE A 14 -5.92 2.21 11.37
CA PHE A 14 -7.06 1.57 10.73
C PHE A 14 -8.38 1.87 11.46
N LYS A 15 -9.23 2.64 10.76
CA LYS A 15 -10.60 2.24 10.49
C LYS A 15 -10.80 2.38 8.98
N ALA A 16 -11.29 1.32 8.33
CA ALA A 16 -11.74 1.38 6.94
C ALA A 16 -12.74 2.54 6.72
N ASP A 17 -13.54 2.88 7.74
CA ASP A 17 -14.46 4.02 7.70
C ASP A 17 -13.76 5.39 7.62
N PHE A 18 -12.57 5.54 8.22
CA PHE A 18 -11.85 6.82 8.25
C PHE A 18 -11.11 7.08 6.93
N PHE A 19 -10.58 6.02 6.31
CA PHE A 19 -9.99 6.08 4.97
C PHE A 19 -11.05 6.48 3.93
N ALA A 20 -12.21 5.82 3.96
CA ALA A 20 -13.34 6.15 3.08
C ALA A 20 -13.80 7.59 3.32
N SER A 21 -14.04 7.98 4.58
CA SER A 21 -14.59 9.30 4.87
C SER A 21 -13.63 10.45 4.58
N SER A 22 -12.31 10.24 4.65
CA SER A 22 -11.33 11.29 4.33
C SER A 22 -10.98 11.31 2.84
N ALA A 23 -10.67 10.18 2.21
CA ALA A 23 -10.32 10.13 0.78
C ALA A 23 -11.53 10.44 -0.13
N VAL A 24 -12.73 9.96 0.22
CA VAL A 24 -13.95 10.22 -0.56
C VAL A 24 -14.44 11.66 -0.38
N ASN A 25 -14.27 12.28 0.80
CA ASN A 25 -14.64 13.68 1.01
C ASN A 25 -13.66 14.69 0.40
N ILE A 26 -12.41 14.32 0.16
CA ILE A 26 -11.38 15.23 -0.41
C ILE A 26 -11.36 15.18 -1.95
N GLY A 27 -12.21 14.35 -2.59
CA GLY A 27 -12.32 14.29 -4.06
C GLY A 27 -11.16 13.55 -4.72
N THR A 28 -10.54 12.61 -4.01
CA THR A 28 -9.39 11.84 -4.51
C THR A 28 -9.82 10.48 -5.06
N ASP A 29 -9.34 10.16 -6.26
CA ASP A 29 -9.81 9.02 -7.05
C ASP A 29 -9.05 7.70 -6.76
N MET A 30 -7.98 7.72 -5.95
CA MET A 30 -7.07 6.58 -5.78
C MET A 30 -6.34 6.56 -4.42
N LEU A 31 -6.10 5.37 -3.85
CA LEU A 31 -5.29 5.17 -2.64
C LEU A 31 -3.83 4.90 -2.98
N GLU A 32 -2.87 5.58 -2.35
CA GLU A 32 -1.43 5.21 -2.42
C GLU A 32 -1.07 4.28 -1.26
N LEU A 33 -0.42 3.15 -1.56
CA LEU A 33 -0.09 2.09 -0.61
C LEU A 33 1.38 1.68 -0.72
N ASP A 34 2.13 1.90 0.35
CA ASP A 34 3.51 1.40 0.49
C ASP A 34 3.51 -0.03 1.00
N CYS A 35 4.05 -0.97 0.21
CA CYS A 35 4.03 -2.38 0.55
C CYS A 35 5.39 -2.90 1.01
N HIS A 36 5.37 -3.73 2.06
CA HIS A 36 6.50 -4.49 2.59
C HIS A 36 6.13 -5.94 2.81
N LEU A 37 7.14 -6.78 3.02
CA LEU A 37 6.99 -8.21 3.24
C LEU A 37 7.45 -8.58 4.64
N THR A 38 6.62 -9.30 5.39
CA THR A 38 7.01 -9.92 6.67
C THR A 38 7.87 -11.17 6.45
N LYS A 39 8.49 -11.67 7.51
CA LYS A 39 9.29 -12.90 7.51
C LYS A 39 8.52 -14.15 7.09
N ASP A 40 7.22 -14.19 7.36
CA ASP A 40 6.27 -15.24 6.93
C ASP A 40 5.53 -14.89 5.63
N GLU A 41 6.14 -14.01 4.82
CA GLU A 41 5.71 -13.62 3.48
C GLU A 41 4.29 -13.05 3.39
N GLN A 42 3.80 -12.40 4.46
CA GLN A 42 2.58 -11.62 4.41
C GLN A 42 2.88 -10.21 3.88
N VAL A 43 2.05 -9.73 2.95
CA VAL A 43 2.19 -8.37 2.41
C VAL A 43 1.45 -7.40 3.32
N VAL A 44 2.20 -6.46 3.91
CA VAL A 44 1.68 -5.43 4.80
C VAL A 44 1.77 -4.05 4.16
N VAL A 45 0.88 -3.15 4.57
CA VAL A 45 0.93 -1.74 4.14
C VAL A 45 1.55 -0.89 5.25
N SER A 46 2.74 -0.37 4.99
CA SER A 46 3.46 0.53 5.90
C SER A 46 4.45 1.39 5.12
N HIS A 47 4.62 2.65 5.52
CA HIS A 47 5.54 3.55 4.82
C HIS A 47 7.01 3.15 5.02
N ASP A 48 7.40 2.86 6.27
CA ASP A 48 8.79 2.57 6.62
C ASP A 48 9.04 1.06 6.68
N GLU A 49 10.25 0.65 6.29
CA GLU A 49 10.73 -0.71 6.55
C GLU A 49 11.00 -0.93 8.05
N ASN A 50 11.58 0.07 8.73
CA ASN A 50 11.89 0.02 10.16
C ASN A 50 10.76 0.60 11.00
N LEU A 51 10.33 -0.14 12.01
CA LEU A 51 9.15 0.17 12.83
C LEU A 51 9.41 1.17 13.95
N LYS A 52 10.63 1.70 14.11
CA LYS A 52 11.00 2.58 15.23
C LYS A 52 10.16 3.84 15.27
N ARG A 53 9.96 4.47 14.11
CA ARG A 53 9.18 5.72 14.02
C ARG A 53 7.70 5.48 14.32
N SER A 54 7.15 4.38 13.83
CA SER A 54 5.72 4.15 13.81
C SER A 54 5.20 3.35 15.01
N THR A 55 6.06 2.55 15.64
CA THR A 55 5.69 1.66 16.76
C THR A 55 6.58 1.85 18.01
N GLY A 56 7.70 2.57 17.87
CA GLY A 56 8.71 2.70 18.92
C GLY A 56 9.71 1.53 19.01
N VAL A 57 9.52 0.46 18.22
CA VAL A 57 10.37 -0.74 18.23
C VAL A 57 11.37 -0.68 17.08
N ASP A 58 12.67 -0.73 17.39
CA ASP A 58 13.74 -0.68 16.40
C ASP A 58 14.00 -2.05 15.76
N VAL A 59 13.13 -2.41 14.82
CA VAL A 59 13.14 -3.67 14.08
C VAL A 59 12.55 -3.47 12.69
N ASN A 60 13.03 -4.23 11.70
CA ASN A 60 12.46 -4.17 10.36
C ASN A 60 11.26 -5.12 10.22
N ILE A 61 10.31 -4.76 9.36
CA ILE A 61 9.15 -5.59 9.04
C ILE A 61 9.57 -6.98 8.54
N SER A 62 10.64 -7.03 7.74
CA SER A 62 11.19 -8.26 7.15
C SER A 62 11.77 -9.24 8.17
N ASP A 63 12.05 -8.80 9.41
CA ASP A 63 12.59 -9.63 10.48
C ASP A 63 11.53 -10.32 11.33
N LEU A 64 10.26 -9.91 11.20
CA LEU A 64 9.14 -10.37 12.04
C LEU A 64 8.08 -11.12 11.24
N LYS A 65 7.43 -12.11 11.86
CA LYS A 65 6.16 -12.65 11.35
C LYS A 65 5.04 -11.63 11.53
N TYR A 66 3.98 -11.72 10.75
CA TYR A 66 2.85 -10.81 10.88
C TYR A 66 2.27 -10.78 12.31
N SER A 67 2.17 -11.93 12.96
CA SER A 67 1.69 -12.05 14.35
C SER A 67 2.58 -11.38 15.40
N GLU A 68 3.84 -11.09 15.05
CA GLU A 68 4.85 -10.48 15.92
C GLU A 68 4.94 -8.96 15.71
N LEU A 69 4.24 -8.41 14.70
CA LEU A 69 4.29 -7.00 14.41
C LEU A 69 3.72 -6.17 15.57
N PRO A 70 4.50 -5.21 16.10
CA PRO A 70 3.99 -4.30 17.11
C PRO A 70 2.89 -3.41 16.53
N PRO A 71 1.92 -3.00 17.35
CA PRO A 71 0.95 -2.01 16.94
C PRO A 71 1.60 -0.64 16.74
N TYR A 72 1.01 0.16 15.87
CA TYR A 72 1.29 1.59 15.74
C TYR A 72 1.07 2.34 17.06
N LEU A 73 1.86 3.39 17.24
CA LEU A 73 1.67 4.36 18.31
C LEU A 73 0.33 5.08 18.12
N CYS A 74 -0.36 5.37 19.22
CA CYS A 74 -1.64 6.11 19.20
C CYS A 74 -1.49 7.54 18.67
N LYS A 75 -0.26 8.05 18.62
CA LYS A 75 0.10 9.35 18.07
C LYS A 75 1.34 9.16 17.22
N LEU A 76 1.22 9.54 15.96
CA LEU A 76 2.29 9.47 14.98
C LEU A 76 2.62 10.89 14.54
N ASP A 77 3.88 11.28 14.65
CA ASP A 77 4.33 12.56 14.15
C ASP A 77 4.33 12.52 12.62
N VAL A 78 3.41 13.28 12.01
CA VAL A 78 3.31 13.41 10.55
C VAL A 78 4.30 14.49 10.10
N THR A 79 5.33 14.09 9.35
CA THR A 79 6.47 14.94 8.97
C THR A 79 6.12 16.12 8.05
N PHE A 80 4.90 16.21 7.52
CA PHE A 80 4.53 17.17 6.47
C PHE A 80 3.33 18.06 6.81
N GLN A 81 2.67 17.84 7.95
CA GLN A 81 1.68 18.77 8.51
C GLN A 81 2.01 18.99 9.97
N LYS A 82 2.22 20.24 10.34
CA LYS A 82 2.79 20.62 11.65
C LYS A 82 1.90 20.24 12.85
N GLU A 83 0.69 19.72 12.66
CA GLU A 83 -0.27 19.39 13.72
C GLU A 83 -1.39 18.45 13.20
N SER A 84 -1.08 17.30 12.60
CA SER A 84 -2.11 16.26 12.34
C SER A 84 -1.83 14.99 13.13
N GLN A 85 -2.74 14.69 14.07
CA GLN A 85 -2.75 13.44 14.84
C GLN A 85 -3.85 12.55 14.27
N SER A 86 -3.50 11.33 13.86
CA SER A 86 -4.47 10.31 13.45
C SER A 86 -4.80 9.40 14.63
N GLU A 87 -6.04 9.44 15.09
CA GLU A 87 -6.54 8.58 16.17
C GLU A 87 -7.41 7.46 15.59
N GLY A 88 -6.92 6.21 15.69
CA GLY A 88 -7.63 5.00 15.31
C GLY A 88 -7.77 4.05 16.51
N LYS A 89 -8.86 3.27 16.55
CA LYS A 89 -9.06 2.24 17.60
C LYS A 89 -8.33 0.92 17.28
N ASP A 90 -8.10 0.63 16.00
CA ASP A 90 -7.25 -0.49 15.56
C ASP A 90 -5.90 0.10 15.13
N ASN A 91 -4.86 -0.25 15.88
CA ASN A 91 -3.50 0.21 15.68
C ASN A 91 -2.62 -0.87 15.04
N ARG A 92 -3.18 -1.96 14.52
CA ARG A 92 -2.37 -2.96 13.82
C ARG A 92 -1.87 -2.45 12.48
N ILE A 93 -0.74 -3.00 12.03
CA ILE A 93 -0.26 -2.84 10.67
C ILE A 93 -1.19 -3.67 9.75
N PRO A 94 -1.85 -3.04 8.76
CA PRO A 94 -2.82 -3.72 7.92
C PRO A 94 -2.15 -4.63 6.89
N LEU A 95 -2.82 -5.73 6.56
CA LEU A 95 -2.48 -6.55 5.41
C LEU A 95 -3.04 -5.93 4.14
N LEU A 96 -2.32 -6.06 3.02
CA LEU A 96 -2.80 -5.56 1.73
C LEU A 96 -4.14 -6.20 1.33
N LYS A 97 -4.33 -7.48 1.64
CA LYS A 97 -5.60 -8.18 1.40
C LYS A 97 -6.79 -7.55 2.14
N GLU A 98 -6.59 -7.08 3.37
CA GLU A 98 -7.64 -6.43 4.17
C GLU A 98 -8.03 -5.08 3.54
N VAL A 99 -7.05 -4.35 3.00
CA VAL A 99 -7.30 -3.13 2.22
C VAL A 99 -8.12 -3.44 0.97
N PHE A 100 -7.78 -4.50 0.24
CA PHE A 100 -8.52 -4.89 -0.96
C PHE A 100 -9.97 -5.30 -0.66
N GLU A 101 -10.21 -5.98 0.45
CA GLU A 101 -11.54 -6.36 0.92
C GLU A 101 -12.37 -5.15 1.36
N ALA A 102 -11.75 -4.20 2.05
CA ALA A 102 -12.42 -2.97 2.48
C ALA A 102 -12.74 -2.02 1.30
N PHE A 103 -11.88 -2.00 0.27
CA PHE A 103 -11.97 -1.09 -0.86
C PHE A 103 -11.93 -1.85 -2.20
N PRO A 104 -12.97 -2.64 -2.52
CA PRO A 104 -12.97 -3.50 -3.71
C PRO A 104 -13.04 -2.71 -5.02
N GLN A 105 -13.62 -1.50 -5.00
CA GLN A 105 -13.86 -0.67 -6.20
C GLN A 105 -13.00 0.60 -6.26
N THR A 106 -12.15 0.83 -5.25
CA THR A 106 -11.31 2.02 -5.21
C THR A 106 -10.00 1.73 -5.94
N PRO A 107 -9.59 2.55 -6.91
CA PRO A 107 -8.27 2.47 -7.51
C PRO A 107 -7.16 2.54 -6.45
N VAL A 108 -6.06 1.82 -6.68
CA VAL A 108 -4.89 1.82 -5.80
C VAL A 108 -3.60 2.02 -6.61
N ASN A 109 -2.68 2.81 -6.07
CA ASN A 109 -1.30 2.93 -6.51
C ASN A 109 -0.41 2.21 -5.50
N ILE A 110 0.27 1.15 -5.91
CA ILE A 110 1.12 0.34 -5.05
C ILE A 110 2.58 0.73 -5.28
N ASP A 111 3.24 1.18 -4.21
CA ASP A 111 4.68 1.44 -4.18
C ASP A 111 5.43 0.29 -3.49
N ILE A 112 6.38 -0.30 -4.21
CA ILE A 112 7.25 -1.37 -3.73
C ILE A 112 8.55 -0.74 -3.22
N LYS A 113 8.62 -0.52 -1.91
CA LYS A 113 9.73 0.22 -1.28
C LYS A 113 11.07 -0.51 -1.31
N VAL A 114 11.06 -1.84 -1.44
CA VAL A 114 12.25 -2.69 -1.41
C VAL A 114 12.32 -3.51 -2.68
N ASN A 115 13.49 -3.53 -3.34
CA ASN A 115 13.72 -4.33 -4.55
C ASN A 115 13.75 -5.84 -4.21
N ASN A 116 12.57 -6.43 -4.03
CA ASN A 116 12.39 -7.80 -3.59
C ASN A 116 11.41 -8.53 -4.53
N ASN A 117 11.92 -9.51 -5.28
CA ASN A 117 11.12 -10.27 -6.25
C ASN A 117 9.98 -11.06 -5.59
N VAL A 118 10.14 -11.52 -4.34
CA VAL A 118 9.09 -12.24 -3.61
C VAL A 118 7.95 -11.29 -3.29
N LEU A 119 8.25 -10.08 -2.82
CA LEU A 119 7.25 -9.05 -2.56
C LEU A 119 6.47 -8.69 -3.82
N ILE A 120 7.16 -8.42 -4.93
CA ILE A 120 6.52 -8.11 -6.23
C ILE A 120 5.57 -9.24 -6.65
N ARG A 121 6.03 -10.49 -6.57
CA ARG A 121 5.21 -11.65 -6.91
C ARG A 121 3.97 -11.77 -6.02
N LYS A 122 4.14 -11.68 -4.69
CA LYS A 122 3.02 -11.78 -3.73
C LYS A 122 1.99 -10.67 -3.94
N VAL A 123 2.43 -9.45 -4.21
CA VAL A 123 1.53 -8.35 -4.57
C VAL A 123 0.79 -8.65 -5.86
N SER A 124 1.48 -9.11 -6.91
CA SER A 124 0.84 -9.50 -8.18
C SER A 124 -0.18 -10.63 -8.00
N GLU A 125 0.14 -11.64 -7.19
CA GLU A 125 -0.77 -12.74 -6.84
C GLU A 125 -2.05 -12.21 -6.17
N LEU A 126 -1.90 -11.28 -5.21
CA LEU A 126 -3.04 -10.63 -4.57
C LEU A 126 -3.86 -9.78 -5.55
N VAL A 127 -3.22 -8.99 -6.41
CA VAL A 127 -3.92 -8.18 -7.41
C VAL A 127 -4.78 -9.08 -8.32
N SER A 128 -4.22 -10.20 -8.78
CA SER A 128 -4.97 -11.15 -9.61
C SER A 128 -6.01 -11.96 -8.86
N GLN A 129 -5.74 -12.37 -7.61
CA GLN A 129 -6.71 -13.05 -6.77
C GLN A 129 -7.98 -12.20 -6.56
N TYR A 130 -7.81 -10.89 -6.39
CA TYR A 130 -8.91 -9.94 -6.21
C TYR A 130 -9.44 -9.35 -7.54
N LYS A 131 -8.93 -9.80 -8.70
CA LYS A 131 -9.35 -9.37 -10.04
C LYS A 131 -9.36 -7.85 -10.24
N ARG A 132 -8.35 -7.18 -9.69
CA ARG A 132 -8.28 -5.72 -9.62
C ARG A 132 -7.13 -5.12 -10.43
N GLU A 133 -6.65 -5.83 -11.44
CA GLU A 133 -5.60 -5.36 -12.36
C GLU A 133 -5.95 -4.00 -12.97
N HIS A 134 -7.21 -3.84 -13.42
CA HIS A 134 -7.72 -2.61 -14.02
C HIS A 134 -7.87 -1.43 -13.04
N LEU A 135 -7.74 -1.68 -11.74
CA LEU A 135 -7.81 -0.68 -10.67
C LEU A 135 -6.46 -0.52 -9.94
N THR A 136 -5.40 -1.16 -10.42
CA THR A 136 -4.10 -1.16 -9.75
C THR A 136 -3.03 -0.56 -10.64
N VAL A 137 -2.41 0.50 -10.16
CA VAL A 137 -1.23 1.12 -10.77
C VAL A 137 0.00 0.72 -9.96
N TRP A 138 1.08 0.37 -10.65
CA TRP A 138 2.38 0.14 -10.02
C TRP A 138 3.17 1.44 -10.02
N GLY A 139 3.27 2.07 -8.86
CA GLY A 139 4.12 3.24 -8.63
C GLY A 139 5.51 2.78 -8.19
N ASN A 140 6.57 3.39 -8.75
CA ASN A 140 7.90 3.29 -8.15
C ASN A 140 8.85 4.34 -8.73
N VAL A 141 9.67 4.94 -7.86
CA VAL A 141 10.77 5.82 -8.32
C VAL A 141 11.96 5.03 -8.88
N ASN A 142 12.08 3.74 -8.56
CA ASN A 142 13.15 2.87 -9.05
C ASN A 142 12.70 2.11 -10.31
N TYR A 143 13.30 2.48 -11.44
CA TYR A 143 13.03 1.88 -12.75
C TYR A 143 13.23 0.35 -12.79
N GLU A 144 14.19 -0.20 -12.03
CA GLU A 144 14.41 -1.65 -11.99
C GLU A 144 13.22 -2.38 -11.37
N VAL A 145 12.64 -1.81 -10.32
CA VAL A 145 11.47 -2.36 -9.64
C VAL A 145 10.25 -2.27 -10.56
N VAL A 146 10.03 -1.12 -11.21
CA VAL A 146 8.96 -0.98 -12.22
C VAL A 146 9.10 -2.04 -13.31
N SER A 147 10.31 -2.23 -13.86
CA SER A 147 10.55 -3.23 -14.92
C SER A 147 10.22 -4.66 -14.47
N LYS A 148 10.48 -5.00 -13.21
CA LYS A 148 10.14 -6.30 -12.63
C LYS A 148 8.63 -6.45 -12.44
N CYS A 149 7.95 -5.44 -11.89
CA CYS A 149 6.50 -5.44 -11.73
C CYS A 149 5.79 -5.62 -13.08
N LEU A 150 6.21 -4.89 -14.12
CA LEU A 150 5.65 -5.00 -15.47
C LEU A 150 5.83 -6.39 -16.09
N LYS A 151 6.88 -7.12 -15.75
CA LYS A 151 7.12 -8.50 -16.22
C LYS A 151 6.24 -9.53 -15.51
N GLU A 152 5.93 -9.29 -14.25
CA GLU A 152 5.09 -10.19 -13.44
C GLU A 152 3.60 -10.06 -13.80
N VAL A 153 3.15 -8.87 -14.25
CA VAL A 153 1.80 -8.68 -14.79
C VAL A 153 1.66 -9.48 -16.09
N ARG A 154 1.07 -10.67 -16.01
CA ARG A 154 0.67 -11.46 -17.17
C ARG A 154 -0.50 -10.76 -17.86
N VAL A 155 -0.21 -9.99 -18.91
CA VAL A 155 -1.26 -9.53 -19.82
C VAL A 155 -1.77 -10.74 -20.59
N ASP A 156 -3.02 -11.12 -20.40
CA ASP A 156 -3.69 -12.09 -21.27
C ASP A 156 -3.63 -11.57 -22.71
N PRO A 157 -3.07 -12.32 -23.68
CA PRO A 157 -2.97 -11.86 -25.06
C PRO A 157 -4.31 -11.47 -25.71
N ALA A 158 -5.46 -11.88 -25.13
CA ALA A 158 -6.79 -11.50 -25.60
C ALA A 158 -7.25 -10.09 -25.16
N GLU A 159 -6.63 -9.47 -24.14
CA GLU A 159 -7.05 -8.17 -23.58
C GLU A 159 -6.05 -7.03 -23.90
N ARG A 160 -5.37 -7.11 -25.06
CA ARG A 160 -4.44 -6.08 -25.55
C ARG A 160 -5.03 -4.67 -25.74
N CYS A 161 -6.32 -4.48 -25.50
CA CYS A 161 -7.00 -3.19 -25.54
C CYS A 161 -7.77 -2.98 -24.22
N SER A 162 -7.14 -2.35 -23.22
CA SER A 162 -7.78 -1.41 -22.27
C SER A 162 -6.95 -1.11 -21.03
N CYS A 163 -5.82 -1.79 -20.77
CA CYS A 163 -5.03 -1.52 -19.57
C CYS A 163 -4.18 -0.23 -19.75
N PRO A 164 -4.46 0.88 -19.02
CA PRO A 164 -3.56 2.01 -19.02
C PRO A 164 -2.42 1.66 -18.06
N LEU A 165 -1.40 0.98 -18.58
CA LEU A 165 -0.10 0.86 -17.92
C LEU A 165 0.56 2.24 -17.92
N VAL A 166 0.18 3.08 -16.95
CA VAL A 166 0.90 4.33 -16.67
C VAL A 166 1.72 4.08 -15.42
N ALA A 167 2.99 3.73 -15.62
CA ALA A 167 4.01 3.99 -14.61
C ALA A 167 4.12 5.52 -14.50
N VAL A 168 3.80 6.08 -13.33
CA VAL A 168 4.05 7.48 -12.98
C VAL A 168 5.29 7.55 -12.13
#